data_AF-A0A819ZPZ5-F1
#
_entry.id   AF-A0A819ZPZ5-F1
#
_cell.length_a   1.000
_cell.length_b   1.000
_cell.length_c   1.000
_cell.angle_alpha   90.00
_cell.angle_beta   90.00
_cell.angle_gamma   90.00
#
_symmetry.space_group_name_H-M   'P 1'
#
loop_
_entity.id
_entity.type
_entity.pdbx_description
1 polymer ?
#
loop_
_entity_poly.entity_id
_entity_poly.type
_entity_poly.pdbx_seq_one_letter_code
_entity_poly.pdbx_strand_id
1 'polypeptide(L)'
;MMKLKAIPRWSYKRISNYNLFMKEEDDYDDDDDDNEQNNPATVLKHQKYTTWLYIFLFMVSLYILCYIAIVKPESQTMTKYNITHAIFNQLNREHSDTLSCSCSKVDVPLKAFVSYETIFHPVCNSIFVNQQWIQTLYFENASRYGTGDFRTTAYSQ
;
A
#
# COMPACT_ATOMS: atom_id res chain seq x y z
N MET A 1 7.47 36.95 -9.00
CA MET A 1 8.89 37.38 -8.96
C MET A 1 9.16 37.93 -7.56
N MET A 2 9.65 37.08 -6.64
CA MET A 2 9.79 37.42 -5.23
C MET A 2 11.11 38.18 -5.02
N LYS A 3 11.06 39.47 -4.70
CA LYS A 3 12.25 40.28 -4.43
C LYS A 3 12.83 39.89 -3.07
N LEU A 4 13.87 39.06 -3.05
CA LEU A 4 14.69 38.87 -1.85
C LEU A 4 15.35 40.21 -1.51
N LYS A 5 14.90 40.85 -0.44
CA LYS A 5 15.53 42.06 0.11
C LYS A 5 16.93 41.68 0.58
N ALA A 6 17.91 42.49 0.18
CA ALA A 6 19.30 42.33 0.57
C ALA A 6 19.44 42.34 2.10
N ILE A 7 20.12 41.33 2.63
CA ILE A 7 20.45 41.24 4.05
C ILE A 7 21.36 42.45 4.41
N PRO A 8 21.03 43.24 5.44
CA PRO A 8 21.82 44.42 5.78
C PRO A 8 23.23 44.01 6.20
N ARG A 9 24.28 44.58 5.58
CA ARG A 9 25.70 44.26 5.83
C ARG A 9 26.11 44.23 7.31
N TRP A 10 25.42 44.99 8.15
CA TRP A 10 25.62 45.00 9.60
C TRP A 10 25.35 43.64 10.26
N SER A 11 24.29 42.95 9.82
CA SER A 11 23.94 41.62 10.33
C SER A 11 24.99 40.57 9.97
N TYR A 12 25.55 40.62 8.75
CA TYR A 12 26.64 39.72 8.33
C TYR A 12 27.90 39.90 9.19
N LYS A 13 28.30 41.14 9.47
CA LYS A 13 29.48 41.43 10.30
C LYS A 13 29.29 40.98 11.75
N ARG A 14 28.06 41.06 12.28
CA ARG A 14 27.73 40.56 13.62
C ARG A 14 27.78 39.03 13.64
N ILE A 15 27.11 38.38 12.68
CA ILE A 15 27.07 36.92 12.53
C ILE A 15 28.47 36.32 12.36
N SER A 16 29.35 36.98 11.60
CA SER A 16 30.69 36.45 11.33
C SER A 16 31.62 36.40 12.56
N ASN A 17 31.28 37.13 13.62
CA ASN A 17 32.05 37.15 14.86
C ASN A 17 31.45 36.24 15.94
N TYR A 18 30.35 35.53 15.67
CA TYR A 18 29.80 34.58 16.63
C TYR A 18 30.70 33.36 16.77
N ASN A 19 30.94 32.99 18.02
CA ASN A 19 31.55 31.74 18.41
C ASN A 19 30.57 31.06 19.36
N LEU A 20 30.00 29.92 18.95
CA LEU A 20 28.97 29.23 19.73
C LEU A 20 29.58 28.49 20.92
N PHE A 21 30.88 28.18 20.84
CA PHE A 21 31.62 27.41 21.84
C PHE A 21 32.63 28.31 22.57
N MET A 22 32.21 29.51 22.98
CA MET A 22 33.03 30.36 23.84
C MET A 22 33.08 29.72 25.24
N LYS A 23 34.28 29.38 25.70
CA LYS A 23 34.52 28.91 27.07
C LYS A 23 34.33 30.12 28.01
N GLU A 24 33.67 29.94 29.16
CA GLU A 24 33.59 30.99 30.20
C GLU A 24 35.00 31.33 30.68
N GLU A 25 35.26 32.63 30.90
CA GLU A 25 36.61 33.18 31.14
C GLU A 25 37.25 32.71 32.46
N ASP A 26 36.51 32.02 33.33
CA ASP A 26 36.95 31.58 34.67
C ASP A 26 37.55 30.17 34.72
N ASP A 27 37.81 29.54 33.56
CA ASP A 27 38.27 28.13 33.45
C ASP A 27 39.63 28.00 32.75
N TYR A 28 40.48 29.02 32.92
CA TYR A 28 41.93 28.96 32.70
C TYR A 28 42.60 28.83 34.07
N ASP A 29 42.81 27.60 34.52
CA ASP A 29 43.80 27.34 35.55
C ASP A 29 45.18 27.72 34.96
N ASP A 30 45.88 28.64 35.65
CA ASP A 30 47.26 29.06 35.37
C ASP A 30 48.25 27.91 35.64
N ASP A 31 48.11 26.80 34.91
CA ASP A 31 49.15 25.77 34.84
C ASP A 31 50.00 26.03 33.60
N ASP A 32 51.13 26.72 33.84
CA ASP A 32 52.26 26.86 32.94
C ASP A 32 52.80 25.46 32.56
N ASP A 33 52.25 24.85 31.51
CA ASP A 33 52.86 23.69 30.84
C ASP A 33 53.10 24.03 29.37
N ASP A 34 54.39 23.96 28.99
CA ASP A 34 54.99 24.41 27.73
C ASP A 34 54.59 23.54 26.52
N ASN A 35 53.30 23.32 26.31
CA ASN A 35 52.79 22.61 25.15
C ASN A 35 52.28 23.62 24.11
N GLU A 36 53.01 23.71 22.99
CA GLU A 36 52.76 24.57 21.81
C GLU A 36 51.31 24.48 21.25
N GLN A 37 50.56 23.46 21.67
CA GLN A 37 49.15 23.24 21.38
C GLN A 37 48.18 24.23 22.05
N ASN A 38 48.57 24.90 23.14
CA ASN A 38 47.68 25.71 24.01
C ASN A 38 47.77 27.24 23.80
N ASN A 39 48.25 27.72 22.66
CA ASN A 39 48.23 29.15 22.39
C ASN A 39 46.77 29.66 22.31
N PRO A 40 46.34 30.65 23.12
CA PRO A 40 44.94 31.09 23.16
C PRO A 40 44.41 31.52 21.78
N ALA A 41 45.30 31.98 20.90
CA ALA A 41 44.98 32.35 19.53
C ALA A 41 44.64 31.14 18.62
N THR A 42 45.20 29.95 18.84
CA THR A 42 44.90 28.74 18.05
C THR A 42 43.59 28.11 18.50
N VAL A 43 43.33 28.10 19.82
CA VAL A 43 42.07 27.62 20.42
C VAL A 43 40.88 28.44 19.92
N LEU A 44 41.00 29.78 19.90
CA LEU A 44 39.97 30.68 19.36
C LEU A 44 39.66 30.45 17.87
N LYS A 45 40.68 30.14 17.06
CA LYS A 45 40.50 29.84 15.63
C LYS A 45 39.74 28.52 15.43
N HIS A 46 40.09 27.51 16.21
CA HIS A 46 39.45 26.20 16.16
C HIS A 46 37.96 26.30 16.54
N GLN A 47 37.63 26.97 17.65
CA GLN A 47 36.25 27.16 18.11
C GLN A 47 35.37 27.87 17.06
N LYS A 48 35.91 28.90 16.39
CA LYS A 48 35.22 29.57 15.28
C LYS A 48 34.95 28.61 14.14
N TYR A 49 35.95 27.85 13.69
CA TYR A 49 35.80 26.90 12.60
C TYR A 49 34.74 25.82 12.92
N THR A 50 34.77 25.25 14.13
CA THR A 50 33.78 24.28 14.59
C THR A 50 32.37 24.87 14.63
N THR A 51 32.23 26.13 15.05
CA THR A 51 30.93 26.85 15.03
C THR A 51 30.39 26.97 13.61
N TRP A 52 31.22 27.38 12.64
CA TRP A 52 30.79 27.51 11.25
C TRP A 52 30.42 26.16 10.63
N LEU A 53 31.21 25.11 10.92
CA LEU A 53 30.92 23.76 10.48
C LEU A 53 29.59 23.25 11.07
N TYR A 54 29.35 23.49 12.36
CA TYR A 54 28.09 23.12 13.01
C TYR A 54 26.89 23.84 12.40
N ILE A 55 26.97 25.15 12.21
CA ILE A 55 25.91 25.94 11.57
C ILE A 55 25.65 25.44 10.15
N PHE A 56 26.71 25.15 9.38
CA PHE A 56 26.57 24.61 8.04
C PHE A 56 25.84 23.26 8.04
N LEU A 57 26.25 22.32 8.89
CA LEU A 57 25.59 21.02 9.03
C LEU A 57 24.13 21.14 9.46
N PHE A 58 23.84 22.06 10.40
CA PHE A 58 22.49 22.34 10.86
C PHE A 58 21.60 22.93 9.74
N MET A 59 22.14 23.82 8.93
CA MET A 59 21.41 24.36 7.77
C MET A 59 21.15 23.28 6.71
N VAL A 60 22.13 22.39 6.48
CA VAL A 60 21.97 21.25 5.56
C VAL A 60 20.89 20.28 6.06
N SER A 61 20.88 19.96 7.36
CA SER A 61 19.86 19.05 7.92
C SER A 61 18.45 19.65 7.83
N LEU A 62 18.29 20.94 8.16
CA LEU A 62 17.03 21.66 7.97
C LEU A 62 16.60 21.71 6.51
N TYR A 63 17.54 21.92 5.58
CA TYR A 63 17.25 21.91 4.15
C TYR A 63 16.71 20.55 3.68
N ILE A 64 17.33 19.44 4.10
CA ILE A 64 16.88 18.08 3.77
C ILE A 64 15.47 17.83 4.33
N LEU A 65 15.22 18.21 5.59
CA LEU A 65 13.89 18.05 6.21
C LEU A 65 12.82 18.86 5.46
N CYS A 66 13.11 20.11 5.12
CA CYS A 66 12.21 20.95 4.34
C CYS A 66 11.96 20.36 2.94
N TYR A 67 13.00 19.86 2.28
CA TYR A 67 12.88 19.23 0.97
C TYR A 67 11.94 18.03 1.01
N ILE A 68 12.12 17.12 1.97
CA ILE A 68 11.24 15.95 2.15
C ILE A 68 9.80 16.40 2.49
N ALA A 69 9.65 17.43 3.32
CA ALA A 69 8.32 17.95 3.70
C ALA A 69 7.55 18.55 2.52
N ILE A 70 8.26 19.18 1.58
CA ILE A 70 7.68 19.78 0.36
C ILE A 70 7.43 18.73 -0.71
N VAL A 71 8.37 17.81 -0.91
CA VAL A 71 8.28 16.73 -1.89
C VAL A 71 7.45 15.58 -1.30
N LYS A 72 6.18 15.88 -1.03
CA LYS A 72 5.18 14.84 -0.80
C LYS A 72 4.61 14.46 -2.16
N PRO A 73 4.78 13.20 -2.62
CA PRO A 73 4.13 12.76 -3.84
C PRO A 73 2.62 12.79 -3.61
N GLU A 74 1.94 13.70 -4.30
CA GLU A 74 0.48 13.71 -4.36
C GLU A 74 0.05 12.55 -5.27
N SER A 75 -0.38 11.44 -4.66
CA SER A 75 -0.94 10.32 -5.40
C SER A 75 -2.30 10.74 -5.97
N GLN A 76 -2.37 11.02 -7.27
CA GLN A 76 -3.64 11.32 -7.92
C GLN A 76 -4.42 10.02 -8.17
N THR A 77 -5.55 9.88 -7.48
CA THR A 77 -6.44 8.74 -7.68
C THR A 77 -7.31 8.97 -8.92
N MET A 78 -7.07 8.21 -9.98
CA MET A 78 -7.86 8.28 -11.21
C MET A 78 -9.00 7.25 -11.20
N THR A 79 -10.25 7.70 -11.11
CA THR A 79 -11.42 6.82 -11.14
C THR A 79 -11.91 6.60 -12.58
N LYS A 80 -11.98 5.34 -13.03
CA LYS A 80 -12.55 4.95 -14.32
C LYS A 80 -13.88 4.20 -14.09
N TYR A 81 -14.95 4.64 -14.74
CA TYR A 81 -16.26 3.99 -14.70
C TYR A 81 -16.44 3.07 -15.90
N ASN A 82 -17.21 1.98 -15.74
CA ASN A 82 -17.54 1.02 -16.80
C ASN A 82 -16.31 0.48 -17.55
N ILE A 83 -15.36 -0.10 -16.80
CA ILE A 83 -14.18 -0.76 -17.36
C ILE A 83 -14.55 -2.10 -18.02
N THR A 84 -14.09 -2.30 -19.25
CA THR A 84 -14.17 -3.60 -19.95
C THR A 84 -13.13 -4.57 -19.37
N HIS A 85 -13.40 -5.87 -19.42
CA HIS A 85 -12.47 -6.92 -18.94
C HIS A 85 -11.05 -6.80 -19.51
N ALA A 86 -10.90 -6.42 -20.78
CA ALA A 86 -9.58 -6.19 -21.39
C ALA A 86 -8.81 -5.03 -20.73
N ILE A 87 -9.48 -3.92 -20.43
CA ILE A 87 -8.89 -2.75 -19.80
C ILE A 87 -8.52 -3.07 -18.35
N PHE A 88 -9.37 -3.80 -17.65
CA PHE A 88 -9.08 -4.28 -16.30
C PHE A 88 -7.81 -5.14 -16.28
N ASN A 89 -7.68 -6.11 -17.20
CA ASN A 89 -6.51 -6.97 -17.25
C ASN A 89 -5.22 -6.20 -17.58
N GLN A 90 -5.31 -5.16 -18.40
CA GLN A 90 -4.17 -4.28 -18.66
C GLN A 90 -3.77 -3.51 -17.39
N LEU A 91 -4.72 -2.84 -16.73
CA LEU A 91 -4.48 -2.07 -15.51
C LEU A 91 -3.96 -2.96 -14.36
N ASN A 92 -4.47 -4.18 -14.24
CA ASN A 92 -4.04 -5.12 -13.23
C ASN A 92 -2.61 -5.62 -13.46
N ARG A 93 -2.14 -5.65 -14.72
CA ARG A 93 -0.74 -5.99 -15.03
C ARG A 93 0.22 -4.83 -14.76
N GLU A 94 -0.20 -3.60 -15.03
CA GLU A 94 0.64 -2.41 -14.91
C GLU A 94 0.65 -1.83 -13.48
N HIS A 95 -0.45 -1.98 -12.74
CA HIS A 95 -0.70 -1.26 -11.47
C HIS A 95 -1.32 -2.15 -10.38
N SER A 96 -1.00 -3.46 -10.35
CA SER A 96 -1.57 -4.43 -9.39
C SER A 96 -1.60 -3.93 -7.94
N ASP A 97 -0.52 -3.30 -7.51
CA ASP A 97 -0.28 -2.98 -6.09
C ASP A 97 -1.06 -1.72 -5.65
N THR A 98 -1.52 -0.91 -6.60
CA THR A 98 -2.23 0.35 -6.36
C THR A 98 -3.67 0.36 -6.88
N LEU A 99 -4.09 -0.69 -7.59
CA LEU A 99 -5.42 -0.79 -8.19
C LEU A 99 -6.46 -1.16 -7.11
N SER A 100 -7.44 -0.28 -6.90
CA SER A 100 -8.56 -0.54 -5.99
C SER A 100 -9.88 -0.56 -6.76
N CYS A 101 -10.62 -1.67 -6.66
CA CYS A 101 -11.92 -1.85 -7.31
C CYS A 101 -13.04 -1.77 -6.28
N SER A 102 -13.65 -0.60 -6.16
CA SER A 102 -14.87 -0.44 -5.36
C SER A 102 -16.07 -1.03 -6.10
N CYS A 103 -16.83 -1.88 -5.42
CA CYS A 103 -18.10 -2.39 -5.95
C CYS A 103 -19.13 -1.26 -6.01
N SER A 104 -19.81 -1.11 -7.15
CA SER A 104 -20.89 -0.12 -7.31
C SER A 104 -22.21 -0.56 -6.68
N LYS A 105 -22.38 -1.87 -6.46
CA LYS A 105 -23.55 -2.48 -5.83
C LYS A 105 -23.09 -3.51 -4.79
N VAL A 106 -23.86 -3.63 -3.71
CA VAL A 106 -23.61 -4.59 -2.62
C VAL A 106 -23.97 -6.01 -3.06
N ASP A 107 -25.00 -6.14 -3.89
CA ASP A 107 -25.43 -7.41 -4.47
C ASP A 107 -25.68 -7.26 -5.97
N VAL A 108 -25.44 -8.36 -6.69
CA VAL A 108 -25.83 -8.48 -8.09
C VAL A 108 -26.64 -9.77 -8.24
N PRO A 109 -27.92 -9.70 -8.65
CA PRO A 109 -28.75 -10.89 -8.76
C PRO A 109 -28.18 -11.86 -9.80
N LEU A 110 -28.23 -13.15 -9.52
CA LEU A 110 -27.69 -14.20 -10.40
C LEU A 110 -28.24 -14.12 -11.84
N LYS A 111 -29.51 -13.71 -11.98
CA LYS A 111 -30.18 -13.48 -13.27
C LYS A 111 -29.46 -12.44 -14.16
N ALA A 112 -28.63 -11.58 -13.60
CA ALA A 112 -27.83 -10.61 -14.36
C ALA A 112 -26.69 -11.27 -15.16
N PHE A 113 -26.22 -12.44 -14.74
CA PHE A 113 -25.11 -13.15 -15.39
C PHE A 113 -25.54 -14.47 -16.04
N VAL A 114 -26.61 -15.09 -15.52
CA VAL A 114 -27.09 -16.38 -15.98
C VAL A 114 -28.53 -16.25 -16.46
N SER A 115 -28.74 -16.50 -17.76
CA SER A 115 -30.06 -16.69 -18.33
C SER A 115 -30.30 -18.19 -18.47
N TYR A 116 -31.31 -18.70 -17.77
CA TYR A 116 -31.76 -20.08 -17.95
C TYR A 116 -33.28 -20.11 -18.03
N GLU A 117 -33.78 -20.98 -18.89
CA GLU A 117 -35.20 -21.26 -19.04
C GLU A 117 -35.44 -22.70 -18.54
N THR A 118 -36.14 -22.84 -17.43
CA THR A 118 -36.48 -24.15 -16.88
C THR A 118 -37.67 -24.73 -17.62
N ILE A 119 -37.44 -25.76 -18.41
CA ILE A 119 -38.51 -26.55 -19.03
C ILE A 119 -38.73 -27.79 -18.16
N PHE A 120 -39.87 -27.85 -17.47
CA PHE A 120 -40.28 -29.04 -16.75
C PHE A 120 -40.87 -30.04 -17.75
N HIS A 121 -40.21 -31.17 -17.94
CA HIS A 121 -40.80 -32.28 -18.68
C HIS A 121 -41.93 -32.90 -17.85
N PRO A 122 -43.14 -33.08 -18.41
CA PRO A 122 -44.26 -33.66 -17.68
C PRO A 122 -43.91 -35.10 -17.29
N VAL A 123 -44.13 -35.44 -16.01
CA VAL A 123 -43.89 -36.78 -15.45
C VAL A 123 -44.63 -37.85 -16.25
N CYS A 124 -45.80 -37.51 -16.81
CA CYS A 124 -46.65 -38.40 -17.59
C CYS A 124 -46.04 -38.87 -18.93
N ASN A 125 -45.00 -38.18 -19.44
CA ASN A 125 -44.23 -38.61 -20.62
C ASN A 125 -42.92 -39.30 -20.24
N SER A 126 -42.69 -39.53 -18.95
CA SER A 126 -41.49 -40.21 -18.48
C SER A 126 -41.56 -41.70 -18.78
N ILE A 127 -40.41 -42.31 -19.10
CA ILE A 127 -40.29 -43.77 -19.13
C ILE A 127 -40.69 -44.38 -17.78
N PHE A 128 -40.56 -43.63 -16.69
CA PHE A 128 -40.87 -44.07 -15.33
C PHE A 128 -42.36 -44.38 -15.11
N VAL A 129 -43.27 -43.79 -15.90
CA VAL A 129 -44.71 -44.06 -15.83
C VAL A 129 -45.20 -45.02 -16.91
N ASN A 130 -44.33 -45.48 -17.80
CA ASN A 130 -44.72 -46.43 -18.84
C ASN A 130 -45.07 -47.79 -18.22
N GLN A 131 -46.21 -48.36 -18.61
CA GLN A 131 -46.66 -49.67 -18.14
C GLN A 131 -45.62 -50.77 -18.36
N GLN A 132 -44.88 -50.75 -19.48
CA GLN A 132 -43.79 -51.70 -19.72
C GLN A 132 -42.69 -51.58 -18.67
N TRP A 133 -42.34 -50.35 -18.29
CA TRP A 133 -41.31 -50.12 -17.29
C TRP A 133 -41.80 -50.51 -15.88
N ILE A 134 -43.05 -50.18 -15.54
CA ILE A 134 -43.67 -50.62 -14.28
C ILE A 134 -43.65 -52.15 -14.18
N GLN A 135 -44.01 -52.86 -15.25
CA GLN A 135 -44.01 -54.33 -15.27
C GLN A 135 -42.61 -54.92 -15.04
N THR A 136 -41.56 -54.27 -15.53
CA THR A 136 -40.19 -54.78 -15.32
C THR A 136 -39.72 -54.74 -13.87
N LEU A 137 -40.32 -53.88 -13.03
CA LEU A 137 -40.03 -53.84 -11.60
C LEU A 137 -40.53 -55.09 -10.86
N TYR A 138 -41.47 -55.83 -11.46
CA TYR A 138 -42.02 -57.08 -10.89
C TYR A 138 -41.33 -58.34 -11.43
N PHE A 139 -40.30 -58.21 -12.26
CA PHE A 139 -39.52 -59.37 -12.70
C PHE A 139 -38.58 -59.84 -11.59
N GLU A 140 -38.53 -61.16 -11.37
CA GLU A 140 -37.50 -61.77 -10.54
C GLU A 140 -36.11 -61.42 -11.11
N ASN A 141 -35.23 -60.86 -10.28
CA ASN A 141 -33.94 -60.32 -10.70
C ASN A 141 -34.03 -59.17 -11.73
N ALA A 142 -35.01 -58.28 -11.58
CA ALA A 142 -35.14 -57.05 -12.39
C ALA A 142 -33.85 -56.21 -12.49
N SER A 143 -32.94 -56.39 -11.54
CA SER A 143 -31.58 -55.88 -11.61
C SER A 143 -30.58 -56.95 -11.18
N ARG A 144 -29.39 -56.92 -11.79
CA ARG A 144 -28.23 -57.73 -11.39
C ARG A 144 -27.46 -57.13 -10.20
N TYR A 145 -27.86 -55.93 -9.77
CA TYR A 145 -27.23 -55.19 -8.68
C TYR A 145 -27.91 -55.51 -7.34
N GLY A 146 -27.18 -55.28 -6.24
CA GLY A 146 -27.65 -55.62 -4.89
C GLY A 146 -28.82 -54.74 -4.39
N THR A 147 -29.10 -54.82 -3.09
CA THR A 147 -30.25 -54.15 -2.43
C THR A 147 -30.21 -52.62 -2.42
N GLY A 148 -29.10 -52.00 -2.86
CA GLY A 148 -29.00 -50.54 -3.06
C GLY A 148 -29.55 -50.04 -4.39
N ASP A 149 -29.90 -50.95 -5.31
CA ASP A 149 -30.58 -50.60 -6.56
C ASP A 149 -32.09 -50.52 -6.31
N PHE A 150 -32.71 -49.36 -6.53
CA PHE A 150 -34.15 -49.21 -6.30
C PHE A 150 -34.99 -50.22 -7.10
N ARG A 151 -34.47 -50.73 -8.23
CA ARG A 151 -35.16 -51.72 -9.06
C ARG A 151 -35.22 -53.11 -8.42
N THR A 152 -34.33 -53.44 -7.48
CA THR A 152 -34.43 -54.70 -6.73
C THR A 152 -35.42 -54.61 -5.56
N THR A 153 -35.64 -53.41 -5.01
CA THR A 153 -36.56 -53.20 -3.87
C THR A 153 -37.91 -52.62 -4.27
N ALA A 154 -38.09 -52.17 -5.51
CA ALA A 154 -39.33 -51.52 -5.96
C ALA A 154 -40.56 -52.45 -5.93
N TYR A 155 -40.38 -53.76 -6.02
CA TYR A 155 -41.49 -54.73 -5.96
C TYR A 155 -42.03 -54.97 -4.54
N SER A 156 -41.30 -54.55 -3.50
CA SER A 156 -41.59 -54.91 -2.10
C SER A 156 -42.42 -53.87 -1.33
N GLN A 157 -43.10 -52.93 -2.02
CA GLN A 157 -44.07 -51.99 -1.44
C GLN A 157 -45.46 -52.26 -2.02
#